data_AF-A0A8J8FE33-F1
#
_entry.id   AF-A0A8J8FE33-F1
#
_cell.length_a   1.000
_cell.length_b   1.000
_cell.length_c   1.000
_cell.angle_alpha   90.00
_cell.angle_beta   90.00
_cell.angle_gamma   90.00
#
_symmetry.space_group_name_H-M   'P 1'
#
loop_
_entity.id
_entity.type
_entity.pdbx_description
1 polymer ?
#
loop_
_entity_poly.entity_id
_entity_poly.type
_entity_poly.pdbx_seq_one_letter_code
_entity_poly.pdbx_strand_id
1 'polypeptide(L)'
;MLTSHEEKFIAYWEKNRDREKKLLRQFFIGLPFGLLISAGILLSLDMNWYERANMIANAELNPVVLLIALLAIAVFMAIFYKKYQWDMKEQQYKELVHKRNKATKSE
;
A
#
# COMPACT_ATOMS: atom_id res chain seq x y z
N MET A 1 -0.63 10.91 30.45
CA MET A 1 0.77 10.53 30.15
C MET A 1 0.83 9.56 28.98
N LEU A 2 1.95 9.52 28.27
CA LEU A 2 2.19 8.55 27.21
C LEU A 2 2.65 7.21 27.81
N THR A 3 2.36 6.12 27.10
CA THR A 3 2.86 4.78 27.42
C THR A 3 4.26 4.58 26.84
N SER A 4 5.03 3.64 27.40
CA SER A 4 6.37 3.31 26.89
C SER A 4 6.37 2.89 25.41
N HIS A 5 5.28 2.27 24.93
CA HIS A 5 5.13 1.91 23.52
C HIS A 5 4.96 3.15 22.63
N GLU A 6 4.13 4.11 23.04
CA GLU A 6 3.91 5.36 22.30
C GLU A 6 5.20 6.18 22.19
N GLU A 7 6.01 6.25 23.25
CA GLU A 7 7.32 6.94 23.22
C GLU A 7 8.31 6.27 22.27
N LYS A 8 8.41 4.94 22.30
CA LYS A 8 9.25 4.18 21.36
C LYS A 8 8.81 4.38 19.92
N PHE A 9 7.50 4.42 19.67
CA PHE A 9 6.96 4.71 18.34
C PHE A 9 7.35 6.11 17.87
N ILE A 10 7.19 7.14 18.71
CA ILE A 10 7.59 8.52 18.39
C ILE A 10 9.07 8.56 17.99
N ALA A 11 9.97 7.99 18.82
CA ALA A 11 11.41 8.00 18.56
C ALA A 11 11.79 7.25 17.27
N TYR A 12 11.16 6.10 17.01
CA TYR A 12 11.35 5.35 15.77
C TYR A 12 10.86 6.15 14.55
N TRP A 13 9.64 6.67 14.62
CA TRP A 13 8.99 7.33 13.48
C TRP A 13 9.68 8.63 13.12
N GLU A 14 10.09 9.42 14.10
CA GLU A 14 10.83 10.67 13.89
C GLU A 14 12.13 10.45 13.10
N LYS A 15 12.86 9.36 13.39
CA LYS A 15 14.09 8.99 12.66
C LYS A 15 13.83 8.41 11.28
N ASN A 16 12.71 7.71 11.08
CA ASN A 16 12.45 6.93 9.87
C ASN A 16 11.47 7.58 8.88
N ARG A 17 10.68 8.58 9.27
CA ARG A 17 9.58 9.14 8.46
C ARG A 17 10.02 9.60 7.07
N ASP A 18 11.16 10.28 6.97
CA ASP A 18 11.65 10.84 5.70
C ASP A 18 12.17 9.73 4.77
N ARG A 19 12.70 8.67 5.37
CA ARG A 19 13.15 7.47 4.67
C ARG A 19 11.97 6.64 4.17
N GLU A 20 10.87 6.59 4.90
CA GLU A 20 9.62 5.89 4.52
C GLU A 20 8.74 6.71 3.57
N LYS A 21 8.92 8.03 3.49
CA LYS A 21 8.20 8.93 2.57
C LYS A 21 8.64 8.80 1.11
N LYS A 22 9.85 8.31 0.84
CA LYS A 22 10.41 8.26 -0.52
C LYS A 22 9.56 7.38 -1.45
N LEU A 23 9.01 8.00 -2.50
CA LEU A 23 8.13 7.33 -3.48
C LEU A 23 8.78 6.10 -4.13
N LEU A 24 10.07 6.17 -4.46
CA LEU A 24 10.80 5.01 -5.00
C LEU A 24 10.78 3.81 -4.05
N ARG A 25 10.98 4.06 -2.75
CA ARG A 25 10.96 2.99 -1.76
C ARG A 25 9.55 2.43 -1.59
N GLN A 26 8.54 3.30 -1.59
CA GLN A 26 7.14 2.89 -1.53
C GLN A 26 6.77 2.00 -2.72
N PHE A 27 7.21 2.39 -3.93
CA PHE A 27 7.02 1.62 -5.15
C PHE A 27 7.64 0.23 -5.06
N PHE A 28 8.93 0.09 -4.73
CA PHE A 28 9.59 -1.23 -4.67
C PHE A 28 9.01 -2.16 -3.60
N ILE A 29 8.53 -1.62 -2.47
CA ILE A 29 7.94 -2.45 -1.40
C ILE A 29 6.47 -2.77 -1.70
N GLY A 30 5.76 -1.92 -2.44
CA GLY A 30 4.36 -2.16 -2.85
C GLY A 30 4.23 -3.03 -4.10
N LEU A 31 5.24 -3.07 -4.96
CA LEU A 31 5.25 -3.82 -6.21
C LEU A 31 4.96 -5.32 -6.05
N PRO A 32 5.50 -6.05 -5.05
CA PRO A 32 5.15 -7.45 -4.81
C PRO A 32 3.65 -7.69 -4.59
N PHE A 33 2.95 -6.77 -3.92
CA PHE A 33 1.50 -6.87 -3.73
C PHE A 33 0.73 -6.64 -5.02
N GLY A 34 1.14 -5.64 -5.82
CA GLY A 34 0.56 -5.40 -7.14
C GLY A 34 0.74 -6.58 -8.09
N LEU A 35 1.92 -7.22 -8.05
CA LEU A 35 2.21 -8.44 -8.81
C LEU A 35 1.39 -9.64 -8.32
N LEU A 36 1.23 -9.84 -7.01
CA LEU A 36 0.42 -10.93 -6.47
C LEU A 36 -1.05 -10.85 -6.94
N ILE A 37 -1.63 -9.65 -6.93
CA ILE A 37 -2.99 -9.43 -7.43
C ILE A 37 -3.05 -9.72 -8.93
N SER A 38 -2.09 -9.22 -9.70
CA SER A 38 -2.03 -9.45 -11.14
C SER A 38 -1.88 -10.93 -11.48
N ALA A 39 -1.05 -11.66 -10.72
CA ALA A 39 -0.90 -13.11 -10.85
C ALA A 39 -2.19 -13.85 -10.53
N GLY A 40 -2.93 -13.43 -9.48
CA GLY A 40 -4.24 -14.00 -9.16
C GLY A 40 -5.26 -13.82 -10.29
N ILE A 41 -5.27 -12.65 -10.95
CA ILE A 41 -6.12 -12.39 -12.12
C ILE A 41 -5.75 -13.34 -13.27
N LEU A 42 -4.46 -13.49 -13.59
CA LEU A 42 -4.01 -14.40 -14.65
C LEU A 42 -4.37 -15.86 -14.36
N LEU A 43 -4.10 -16.33 -13.13
CA LEU A 43 -4.47 -17.68 -12.71
C LEU A 43 -5.98 -17.92 -12.80
N SER A 44 -6.79 -16.92 -12.50
CA SER A 44 -8.24 -17.01 -12.61
C SER A 44 -8.73 -17.18 -14.05
N LEU A 45 -8.00 -16.68 -15.05
CA LEU A 45 -8.33 -16.87 -16.47
C LEU A 45 -7.98 -18.29 -16.93
N ASP A 46 -6.84 -18.83 -16.47
CA ASP A 46 -6.39 -20.17 -16.82
C ASP A 46 -7.17 -21.29 -16.12
N MET A 47 -7.80 -21.00 -14.98
CA MET A 47 -8.51 -22.00 -14.17
C MET A 47 -9.75 -22.62 -14.85
N ASN A 48 -10.16 -22.09 -16.00
CA ASN A 48 -11.31 -22.55 -16.81
C ASN A 48 -12.59 -22.81 -15.98
N TRP A 49 -12.77 -22.03 -14.91
CA TRP A 49 -13.83 -22.20 -13.92
C TRP A 49 -15.22 -21.87 -14.47
N TYR A 50 -15.28 -21.17 -15.62
CA TYR A 50 -16.53 -20.83 -16.29
C TYR A 50 -16.33 -20.77 -17.82
N GLU A 51 -16.80 -21.82 -18.52
CA GLU A 51 -16.61 -21.97 -19.99
C GLU A 51 -17.06 -20.76 -20.79
N ARG A 52 -18.21 -20.16 -20.44
CA ARG A 52 -18.74 -19.00 -21.17
C ARG A 52 -17.86 -17.76 -20.99
N ALA A 53 -17.28 -17.54 -19.79
CA ALA A 53 -16.33 -16.45 -19.58
C ALA A 53 -15.06 -16.70 -20.38
N ASN A 54 -14.56 -17.93 -20.42
CA ASN A 54 -13.35 -18.25 -21.18
C ASN A 54 -13.55 -18.15 -22.69
N MET A 55 -14.74 -18.48 -23.20
CA MET A 55 -15.06 -18.30 -24.62
C MET A 55 -15.09 -16.82 -25.02
N ILE A 56 -15.71 -15.96 -24.21
CA ILE A 56 -15.74 -14.50 -24.43
C ILE A 56 -14.34 -13.90 -24.26
N ALA A 57 -13.62 -14.31 -23.22
CA ALA A 57 -12.25 -13.88 -22.96
C ALA A 57 -11.34 -14.15 -24.17
N ASN A 58 -11.37 -15.36 -24.72
CA ASN A 58 -10.54 -15.71 -25.88
C ASN A 58 -10.98 -15.02 -27.18
N ALA A 59 -12.26 -14.67 -27.33
CA ALA A 59 -12.79 -14.04 -28.53
C ALA A 59 -12.59 -12.51 -28.56
N GLU A 60 -12.69 -11.85 -27.40
CA GLU A 60 -12.77 -10.38 -27.31
C GLU A 60 -11.64 -9.73 -26.50
N LEU A 61 -10.90 -10.46 -25.66
CA LEU A 61 -9.80 -9.84 -24.91
C LEU A 61 -8.61 -9.55 -25.83
N ASN A 62 -8.23 -8.27 -25.86
CA ASN A 62 -6.96 -7.85 -26.42
C ASN A 62 -5.84 -8.03 -25.37
N PRO A 63 -4.81 -8.87 -25.64
CA PRO A 63 -3.71 -9.11 -24.69
C PRO A 63 -2.95 -7.84 -24.29
N VAL A 64 -2.83 -6.86 -25.20
CA VAL A 64 -2.16 -5.58 -24.92
C VAL A 64 -2.95 -4.75 -23.92
N VAL A 65 -4.28 -4.72 -24.06
CA VAL A 65 -5.17 -4.01 -23.13
C VAL A 65 -5.13 -4.66 -21.75
N LEU A 66 -5.16 -5.99 -21.70
CA LEU A 66 -5.03 -6.74 -20.45
C LEU A 66 -3.69 -6.44 -19.76
N LEU A 67 -2.58 -6.44 -20.50
CA LEU A 67 -1.26 -6.12 -19.96
C LEU A 67 -1.22 -4.70 -19.38
N ILE A 68 -1.76 -3.71 -20.11
CA ILE A 68 -1.83 -2.32 -19.63
C ILE A 68 -2.68 -2.23 -18.36
N ALA A 69 -3.82 -2.93 -18.30
CA ALA A 69 -4.68 -2.95 -17.12
C ALA A 69 -3.96 -3.56 -15.90
N LEU A 70 -3.27 -4.69 -16.08
CA LEU A 70 -2.49 -5.32 -15.01
C LEU A 70 -1.36 -4.42 -14.53
N LEU A 71 -0.63 -3.77 -15.44
CA LEU A 71 0.40 -2.80 -15.08
C LEU A 71 -0.18 -1.60 -14.32
N ALA A 72 -1.33 -1.08 -14.75
CA ALA A 72 -2.02 0.02 -14.07
C ALA A 72 -2.43 -0.37 -12.65
N ILE A 73 -3.00 -1.56 -12.46
CA ILE A 73 -3.36 -2.10 -11.13
C ILE A 73 -2.09 -2.26 -10.28
N ALA A 74 -1.03 -2.84 -10.84
CA ALA A 74 0.20 -3.08 -10.11
C ALA A 74 0.86 -1.76 -9.66
N VAL A 75 0.95 -0.76 -10.54
CA VAL A 75 1.51 0.57 -10.22
C VAL A 75 0.64 1.29 -9.19
N PHE A 76 -0.68 1.25 -9.37
CA PHE A 76 -1.62 1.87 -8.43
C PHE A 76 -1.48 1.26 -7.04
N MET A 77 -1.50 -0.06 -6.93
CA MET A 77 -1.32 -0.76 -5.65
C MET A 77 0.06 -0.51 -5.04
N ALA A 78 1.11 -0.46 -5.87
CA ALA A 78 2.47 -0.23 -5.39
C ALA A 78 2.64 1.13 -4.70
N ILE A 79 2.04 2.18 -5.26
CA ILE A 79 2.18 3.55 -4.75
C ILE A 79 1.14 3.83 -3.67
N PHE A 80 -0.14 3.54 -3.94
CA PHE A 80 -1.25 4.02 -3.12
C PHE A 80 -1.30 3.34 -1.76
N TYR A 81 -1.07 2.02 -1.69
CA TYR A 81 -1.10 1.28 -0.44
C TYR A 81 -0.03 1.76 0.55
N LYS A 82 1.20 1.97 0.07
CA LYS A 82 2.31 2.41 0.92
C LYS A 82 2.21 3.88 1.30
N LYS A 83 1.72 4.73 0.40
CA LYS A 83 1.39 6.12 0.70
C LYS A 83 0.35 6.20 1.82
N TYR A 84 -0.75 5.44 1.70
CA TYR A 84 -1.80 5.39 2.71
C TYR A 84 -1.28 4.93 4.09
N GLN A 85 -0.46 3.88 4.14
CA GLN A 85 0.15 3.46 5.40
C GLN A 85 1.09 4.51 6.00
N TRP A 86 1.83 5.23 5.18
CA TRP A 86 2.69 6.32 5.65
C TRP A 86 1.84 7.46 6.23
N ASP A 87 0.78 7.87 5.52
CA ASP A 87 -0.14 8.93 5.98
C ASP A 87 -0.78 8.58 7.33
N MET A 88 -1.18 7.31 7.52
CA MET A 88 -1.77 6.83 8.77
C MET A 88 -0.79 6.89 9.96
N LYS A 89 0.46 6.45 9.75
CA LYS A 89 1.51 6.51 10.78
C LYS A 89 1.90 7.96 11.10
N GLU A 90 1.93 8.82 10.09
CA GLU A 90 2.21 10.24 10.25
C GLU A 90 1.09 10.95 11.04
N GLN A 91 -0.17 10.58 10.80
CA GLN A 91 -1.29 11.07 11.60
C GLN A 91 -1.17 10.62 13.06
N GLN A 92 -0.94 9.33 13.31
CA GLN A 92 -0.74 8.78 14.65
C GLN A 92 0.41 9.50 15.39
N TYR A 93 1.53 9.75 14.70
CA TYR A 93 2.66 10.50 15.27
C TYR A 93 2.25 11.91 15.71
N LYS A 94 1.53 12.65 14.87
CA LYS A 94 1.06 14.02 15.20
C LYS A 94 0.12 14.02 16.40
N GLU A 95 -0.79 13.06 16.48
CA GLU A 95 -1.71 12.91 17.61
C GLU A 95 -0.96 12.66 18.93
N LEU A 96 0.04 11.77 18.91
CA LEU A 96 0.84 11.44 20.09
C LEU A 96 1.74 12.60 20.53
N VAL A 97 2.36 13.32 19.59
CA VAL A 97 3.15 14.52 19.89
C VAL A 97 2.26 15.62 20.48
N HIS A 98 1.05 15.80 19.95
CA HIS A 98 0.11 16.76 20.50
C HIS A 98 -0.32 16.41 21.93
N LYS A 99 -0.58 15.12 22.20
CA LYS A 99 -0.87 14.60 23.55
C LYS A 99 0.29 14.82 24.52
N ARG A 100 1.54 14.59 24.08
CA ARG A 100 2.77 14.89 24.85
C ARG A 100 2.84 16.35 25.23
N ASN A 101 2.71 17.24 24.24
CA ASN A 101 2.87 18.68 24.44
C ASN A 101 1.76 19.27 25.34
N LYS A 102 0.55 18.70 25.32
CA LYS A 102 -0.51 19.06 26.25
C LYS A 102 -0.17 18.70 27.70
N ALA A 103 0.36 17.49 27.92
CA ALA A 103 0.77 17.05 29.25
C ALA A 103 1.90 17.91 29.83
N THR A 104 2.88 18.31 29.01
CA THR A 104 4.00 19.19 29.43
C THR A 104 3.56 20.64 29.69
N LYS A 105 2.46 21.11 29.12
CA LYS A 105 1.92 22.47 29.37
C LYS A 105 0.98 22.54 30.59
N SER A 106 0.53 21.40 31.10
CA SER A 106 -0.33 21.32 32.29
C SER A 106 0.45 21.10 33.59
N GLU A 107 1.77 20.95 33.50
CA GLU A 107 2.74 20.94 34.61
C GLU A 107 3.41 22.32 34.70
#